data_AF-A0A0D0L2L1-F1
#
_entry.id   AF-A0A0D0L2L1-F1
#
_cell.length_a   1.000
_cell.length_b   1.000
_cell.length_c   1.000
_cell.angle_alpha   90.00
_cell.angle_beta   90.00
_cell.angle_gamma   90.00
#
_symmetry.space_group_name_H-M   'P 1'
#
loop_
_entity.id
_entity.type
_entity.pdbx_description
1 polymer ?
#
loop_
_entity_poly.entity_id
_entity_poly.type
_entity_poly.pdbx_seq_one_letter_code
_entity_poly.pdbx_strand_id
1 'polypeptide(L)'
;MYGVHKLLWDIRRDGAVKTLYIEDPTAALDRYGVEEPLRTLMAEFDIKGLYEAGVNPYLLYFCAIQLEVNRADYYARIRGEKTP
;
A
#
# COMPACT_ATOMS: atom_id res chain seq x y z
N MET A 1 6.29 9.58 5.34
CA MET A 1 7.05 8.31 5.24
C MET A 1 6.75 7.33 6.38
N TYR A 2 7.05 7.66 7.64
CA TYR A 2 6.80 6.75 8.78
C TYR A 2 5.37 6.20 8.84
N GLY A 3 4.35 7.08 8.70
CA GLY A 3 2.94 6.69 8.70
C GLY A 3 2.60 5.63 7.66
N VAL A 4 3.08 5.78 6.42
CA VAL A 4 2.91 4.78 5.35
C VAL A 4 3.56 3.45 5.73
N HIS A 5 4.82 3.46 6.15
CA HIS A 5 5.50 2.22 6.56
C HIS A 5 4.78 1.52 7.71
N LYS A 6 4.27 2.29 8.67
CA LYS A 6 3.52 1.77 9.81
C LYS A 6 2.17 1.18 9.38
N LEU A 7 1.45 1.86 8.49
CA LEU A 7 0.20 1.35 7.89
C LEU A 7 0.44 0.04 7.12
N LEU A 8 1.44 -0.01 6.23
CA LEU A 8 1.77 -1.23 5.47
C LEU A 8 2.12 -2.41 6.39
N TRP A 9 2.90 -2.14 7.44
CA TRP A 9 3.22 -3.13 8.46
C TRP A 9 1.98 -3.61 9.22
N ASP A 10 1.08 -2.69 9.59
CA ASP A 10 -0.11 -3.01 10.36
C ASP A 10 -1.16 -3.76 9.52
N ILE A 11 -1.35 -3.40 8.24
CA ILE A 11 -2.18 -4.18 7.29
C ILE A 11 -1.73 -5.65 7.26
N ARG A 12 -0.41 -5.89 7.19
CA ARG A 12 0.16 -7.24 7.17
C ARG A 12 -0.18 -8.07 8.43
N ARG A 13 -0.25 -7.44 9.60
CA ARG A 13 -0.33 -8.17 10.90
C ARG A 13 -1.68 -8.10 11.60
N ASP A 14 -2.53 -7.16 11.23
CA ASP A 14 -3.80 -6.88 11.89
C ASP A 14 -4.94 -6.83 10.86
N GLY A 15 -5.83 -7.83 10.93
CA GLY A 15 -6.97 -7.95 10.04
C GLY A 15 -7.96 -6.78 10.16
N ALA A 16 -8.05 -6.13 11.32
CA ALA A 16 -8.90 -4.95 11.48
C ALA A 16 -8.35 -3.75 10.70
N VAL A 17 -7.03 -3.60 10.63
CA VAL A 17 -6.39 -2.54 9.83
C VAL A 17 -6.52 -2.83 8.34
N LYS A 18 -6.38 -4.09 7.90
CA LYS A 18 -6.69 -4.51 6.52
C LYS A 18 -8.14 -4.14 6.17
N THR A 19 -9.09 -4.51 7.02
CA THR A 19 -10.52 -4.27 6.80
C THR A 19 -10.80 -2.77 6.69
N LEU A 20 -10.29 -1.97 7.64
CA LEU A 20 -10.40 -0.52 7.59
C LEU A 20 -9.84 0.07 6.30
N TYR A 21 -8.66 -0.37 5.88
CA TYR A 21 -8.02 0.13 4.66
C TYR A 21 -8.82 -0.19 3.39
N ILE A 22 -9.46 -1.36 3.32
CA ILE A 22 -10.26 -1.79 2.17
C ILE A 22 -11.61 -1.05 2.15
N GLU A 23 -12.28 -0.94 3.29
CA GLU A 23 -13.64 -0.39 3.38
C GLU A 23 -13.64 1.15 3.43
N ASP A 24 -12.65 1.75 4.09
CA ASP A 24 -12.49 3.21 4.24
C ASP A 24 -10.99 3.59 4.23
N PRO A 25 -10.36 3.64 3.04
CA PRO A 25 -8.97 4.02 2.91
C PRO A 25 -8.72 5.44 3.42
N THR A 26 -9.69 6.35 3.37
CA THR A 26 -9.54 7.72 3.89
C THR A 26 -9.34 7.69 5.40
N ALA A 27 -10.21 6.99 6.14
CA ALA A 27 -10.08 6.86 7.59
C ALA A 27 -8.81 6.11 8.01
N ALA A 28 -8.39 5.09 7.25
CA ALA A 28 -7.10 4.44 7.47
C ALA A 28 -5.95 5.45 7.31
N LEU A 29 -5.91 6.19 6.21
CA LEU A 29 -4.84 7.14 5.92
C LEU A 29 -4.78 8.27 6.96
N ASP A 30 -5.94 8.77 7.41
CA ASP A 30 -6.02 9.79 8.46
C ASP A 30 -5.48 9.28 9.79
N ARG A 31 -5.84 8.04 10.19
CA ARG A 31 -5.35 7.40 11.41
C ARG A 31 -3.83 7.29 11.47
N TYR A 32 -3.17 7.14 10.33
CA TYR A 32 -1.72 7.03 10.22
C TYR A 32 -1.03 8.34 9.81
N GLY A 33 -1.77 9.45 9.70
CA GLY A 33 -1.23 10.75 9.31
C GLY A 33 -0.56 10.73 7.93
N VAL A 34 -1.16 10.02 6.97
CA VAL A 34 -0.64 9.97 5.60
C VAL A 34 -1.14 11.18 4.81
N GLU A 35 -0.20 12.05 4.46
CA GLU A 35 -0.41 13.27 3.70
C GLU A 35 -0.02 13.10 2.22
N GLU A 36 -0.37 14.09 1.40
CA GLU A 36 0.06 14.15 0.00
C GLU A 36 1.59 14.27 -0.12
N PRO A 37 2.20 13.70 -1.18
CA PRO A 37 1.58 12.97 -2.29
C PRO A 37 1.31 11.48 -2.00
N LEU A 38 1.80 10.96 -0.87
CA LEU A 38 1.71 9.53 -0.53
C LEU A 38 0.27 9.09 -0.27
N ARG A 39 -0.60 10.01 0.15
CA ARG A 39 -2.02 9.75 0.36
C ARG A 39 -2.69 9.27 -0.93
N THR A 40 -2.53 10.00 -2.03
CA THR A 40 -3.07 9.59 -3.34
C THR A 40 -2.52 8.23 -3.76
N LEU A 41 -1.20 8.04 -3.66
CA LEU A 41 -0.54 6.77 -4.03
C LEU A 41 -1.03 5.58 -3.20
N MET A 42 -1.29 5.77 -1.90
CA MET A 42 -1.89 4.73 -1.07
C MET A 42 -3.36 4.51 -1.42
N ALA A 43 -4.15 5.57 -1.60
CA ALA A 43 -5.58 5.43 -1.92
C ALA A 43 -5.82 4.64 -3.23
N GLU A 44 -4.99 4.86 -4.25
CA GLU A 44 -5.02 4.13 -5.52
C GLU A 44 -4.23 2.80 -5.46
N PHE A 45 -3.53 2.57 -4.35
CA PHE A 45 -2.57 1.51 -4.17
C PHE A 45 -1.58 1.43 -5.35
N ASP A 46 -1.06 2.57 -5.80
CA ASP A 46 -0.06 2.66 -6.87
C ASP A 46 1.29 2.13 -6.39
N ILE A 47 1.49 0.82 -6.59
CA ILE A 47 2.71 0.10 -6.20
C ILE A 47 3.96 0.73 -6.81
N LYS A 48 3.91 1.19 -8.06
CA LYS A 48 5.07 1.81 -8.73
C LYS A 48 5.36 3.17 -8.12
N GLY A 49 4.34 4.03 -8.02
CA GLY A 49 4.49 5.35 -7.43
C GLY A 49 4.96 5.29 -5.97
N LEU A 50 4.46 4.35 -5.17
CA LEU A 50 4.93 4.12 -3.80
C LEU A 50 6.41 3.70 -3.77
N TYR A 51 6.82 2.78 -4.65
CA TYR A 51 8.22 2.36 -4.77
C TYR A 51 9.14 3.52 -5.17
N GLU A 52 8.76 4.31 -6.18
CA GLU A 52 9.52 5.48 -6.63
C GLU A 52 9.56 6.61 -5.58
N ALA A 53 8.53 6.71 -4.74
CA ALA A 53 8.49 7.62 -3.60
C ALA A 53 9.37 7.18 -2.41
N GLY A 54 10.08 6.05 -2.52
CA GLY A 54 11.00 5.54 -1.50
C GLY A 54 10.34 4.71 -0.40
N VAL A 55 9.12 4.22 -0.61
CA VAL A 55 8.48 3.27 0.31
C VAL A 55 9.28 1.97 0.32
N ASN A 56 9.50 1.43 1.52
CA ASN A 56 10.32 0.24 1.70
C ASN A 56 9.74 -0.96 0.90
N PRO A 57 10.51 -1.56 -0.03
CA PRO A 57 10.01 -2.63 -0.89
C PRO A 57 9.55 -3.89 -0.14
N TYR A 58 10.15 -4.18 1.02
CA TYR A 58 9.74 -5.29 1.87
C TYR A 58 8.32 -5.07 2.41
N LEU A 59 8.04 -3.88 2.95
CA LEU A 59 6.73 -3.55 3.49
C LEU A 59 5.66 -3.51 2.38
N LEU A 60 6.01 -2.94 1.23
CA LEU A 60 5.12 -2.87 0.08
C LEU A 60 4.75 -4.25 -0.44
N TYR A 61 5.73 -5.14 -0.62
CA TYR A 61 5.50 -6.51 -1.08
C TYR A 61 4.61 -7.33 -0.14
N PHE A 62 4.88 -7.28 1.16
CA PHE A 62 4.10 -8.06 2.11
C PHE A 62 2.70 -7.49 2.37
N CYS A 63 2.53 -6.17 2.27
CA CYS A 63 1.20 -5.55 2.25
C CYS A 63 0.41 -6.02 1.02
N ALA A 64 1.03 -6.02 -0.17
CA ALA A 64 0.38 -6.48 -1.39
C ALA A 64 -0.11 -7.94 -1.32
N ILE A 65 0.70 -8.84 -0.75
CA ILE A 65 0.26 -10.23 -0.48
C ILE A 65 -0.98 -10.25 0.42
N GLN A 66 -1.01 -9.43 1.47
CA GLN A 66 -2.10 -9.39 2.42
C GLN A 66 -3.39 -8.78 1.82
N LEU A 67 -3.23 -7.89 0.84
CA LEU A 67 -4.30 -7.35 0.00
C LEU A 67 -4.61 -8.24 -1.21
N GLU A 68 -4.15 -9.50 -1.21
CA GLU A 68 -4.47 -10.52 -2.21
C GLU A 68 -4.01 -10.18 -3.64
N VAL A 69 -3.04 -9.29 -3.76
CA VAL A 69 -2.32 -9.07 -5.02
C VAL A 69 -1.39 -10.26 -5.23
N ASN A 70 -1.63 -11.01 -6.30
CA ASN A 70 -0.78 -12.15 -6.61
C ASN A 70 0.63 -11.68 -7.00
N ARG A 71 1.61 -12.59 -6.85
CA ARG A 71 3.03 -12.25 -7.05
C ARG A 71 3.34 -11.76 -8.46
N ALA A 72 2.73 -12.34 -9.49
CA ALA A 72 2.98 -11.95 -10.87
C ALA A 72 2.47 -10.52 -11.14
N ASP A 73 1.26 -10.21 -10.67
CA ASP A 73 0.65 -8.88 -10.77
C ASP A 73 1.45 -7.83 -10.00
N TYR A 74 1.90 -8.14 -8.77
CA TYR A 74 2.78 -7.24 -8.01
C TYR A 74 4.02 -6.82 -8.82
N TYR A 75 4.71 -7.80 -9.41
CA TYR A 75 5.91 -7.54 -10.18
C TYR A 75 5.63 -6.87 -11.54
N ALA A 76 4.46 -7.09 -12.14
CA ALA A 76 4.03 -6.36 -13.33
C ALA A 76 3.79 -4.87 -12.99
N ARG A 77 3.02 -4.61 -11.93
CA ARG A 77 2.69 -3.26 -11.45
C ARG A 77 3.91 -2.48 -11.03
N ILE A 78 4.85 -3.08 -10.29
CA ILE A 78 6.09 -2.39 -9.88
C ILE A 78 6.99 -2.03 -11.08
N ARG A 79 6.92 -2.79 -12.18
CA ARG A 79 7.62 -2.48 -13.45
C ARG A 79 6.85 -1.48 -14.33
N GLY A 80 5.63 -1.09 -13.95
CA GLY A 80 4.78 -0.22 -14.74
C GLY A 80 4.20 -0.90 -15.98
N GLU A 81 4.12 -2.23 -15.98
CA GLU A 81 3.44 -2.97 -17.04
C GLU A 81 1.94 -2.70 -16.95
N LYS A 82 1.29 -2.50 -18.10
CA LYS A 82 -0.17 -2.47 -18.16
C LYS A 82 -0.65 -3.92 -18.02
N THR A 83 -1.34 -4.22 -16.92
CA THR A 83 -2.08 -5.49 -16.79
C THR A 83 -3.09 -5.55 -17.95
N PRO A 84 -3.21 -6.68 -18.67
CA PRO A 84 -4.11 -6.81 -19.82
C PRO A 84 -5.58 -6.58 -19.48
#